data_AF-A0A251UXQ5-F1
#
_entry.id   AF-A0A251UXQ5-F1
#
_cell.length_a   1.000
_cell.length_b   1.000
_cell.length_c   1.000
_cell.angle_alpha   90.00
_cell.angle_beta   90.00
_cell.angle_gamma   90.00
#
_symmetry.space_group_name_H-M   'P 1'
#
loop_
_entity.id
_entity.type
_entity.pdbx_description
1 polymer ?
#
loop_
_entity_poly.entity_id
_entity_poly.type
_entity_poly.pdbx_seq_one_letter_code
_entity_poly.pdbx_strand_id
1 'polypeptide(L)'
;MAYVGLPGLYVINSDGSGNREIDSYVSAFPTVWDPKRKGVIYTSVGPTFESEDTSVDIYSVEVDVDEPRFTKLTIDGLNNVFPAVSPDGKWLAFRLGRTGHKNLYNTNAVAGEKGGLTQLTNGPCSDTLSNWSPDGGWIVFASDRHNPGSGSFGLYIIHPNGTGLRHLIHSGSAGRTNHPWFSPDGKHTVFTSDYAAVSAEPMSNPHHYQPYGERYLP
;
A
#
# COMPACT_ATOMS: atom_id res chain seq x y z
N MET A 1 -2.63 3.85 -16.06
CA MET A 1 -3.17 3.96 -14.68
C MET A 1 -4.03 2.74 -14.41
N ALA A 2 -4.06 2.27 -13.17
CA ALA A 2 -4.99 1.24 -12.72
C ALA A 2 -5.88 1.84 -11.63
N TYR A 3 -7.13 1.42 -11.58
CA TYR A 3 -8.07 1.89 -10.57
C TYR A 3 -9.13 0.84 -10.27
N VAL A 4 -9.83 1.03 -9.15
CA VAL A 4 -10.89 0.13 -8.68
C VAL A 4 -12.23 0.86 -8.78
N GLY A 5 -13.20 0.24 -9.43
CA GLY A 5 -14.63 0.49 -9.19
C GLY A 5 -15.12 -0.60 -8.25
N LEU A 6 -16.01 -0.36 -7.28
CA LEU A 6 -16.38 -1.42 -6.32
C LEU A 6 -17.66 -2.16 -6.75
N PRO A 7 -17.61 -3.47 -7.08
CA PRO A 7 -16.42 -4.28 -7.40
C PRO A 7 -15.91 -4.04 -8.83
N GLY A 8 -14.65 -4.40 -9.10
CA GLY A 8 -14.03 -4.21 -10.42
C GLY A 8 -12.61 -3.62 -10.43
N LEU A 9 -11.71 -4.25 -11.19
CA LEU A 9 -10.38 -3.73 -11.52
C LEU A 9 -10.37 -3.20 -12.96
N TYR A 10 -9.84 -1.99 -13.15
CA TYR A 10 -9.82 -1.30 -14.43
C TYR A 10 -8.43 -0.75 -14.75
N VAL A 11 -8.13 -0.65 -16.05
CA VAL A 11 -6.93 -0.03 -16.58
C VAL A 11 -7.30 1.03 -17.61
N ILE A 12 -6.63 2.18 -17.53
CA ILE A 12 -6.83 3.31 -18.44
C ILE A 12 -5.48 3.92 -18.81
N ASN A 13 -5.34 4.41 -20.04
CA ASN A 13 -4.11 5.09 -20.46
C ASN A 13 -3.91 6.39 -19.68
N SER A 14 -2.66 6.88 -19.63
CA SER A 14 -2.32 8.11 -18.90
C SER A 14 -2.97 9.36 -19.48
N ASP A 15 -3.34 9.33 -20.75
CA ASP A 15 -4.11 10.37 -21.45
C ASP A 15 -5.63 10.27 -21.24
N GLY A 16 -6.09 9.28 -20.45
CA GLY A 16 -7.51 9.01 -20.20
C GLY A 16 -8.20 8.19 -21.28
N SER A 17 -7.50 7.76 -22.33
CA SER A 17 -8.05 6.88 -23.36
C SER A 17 -7.99 5.39 -22.95
N GLY A 18 -8.61 4.52 -23.74
CA GLY A 18 -8.42 3.07 -23.61
C GLY A 18 -8.86 2.47 -22.28
N ASN A 19 -9.91 3.04 -21.67
CA ASN A 19 -10.47 2.49 -20.45
C ASN A 19 -10.99 1.07 -20.70
N ARG A 20 -10.48 0.10 -19.95
CA ARG A 20 -10.87 -1.31 -20.05
C ARG A 20 -11.04 -1.94 -18.68
N GLU A 21 -12.06 -2.77 -18.56
CA GLU A 21 -12.28 -3.64 -17.42
C GLU A 21 -11.33 -4.84 -17.49
N ILE A 22 -10.71 -5.17 -16.36
CA ILE A 22 -9.84 -6.34 -16.20
C ILE A 22 -10.63 -7.50 -15.60
N ASP A 23 -11.39 -7.22 -14.53
CA ASP A 23 -12.27 -8.18 -13.87
C ASP A 23 -13.37 -7.39 -13.14
N SER A 24 -14.65 -7.67 -13.39
CA SER A 24 -15.81 -6.97 -12.79
C SER A 24 -16.16 -7.42 -11.39
N TYR A 25 -15.67 -8.58 -10.94
CA TYR A 25 -16.08 -9.23 -9.71
C TYR A 25 -15.01 -9.15 -8.62
N VAL A 26 -13.78 -8.82 -8.99
CA VAL A 26 -12.69 -8.68 -8.02
C VAL A 26 -12.92 -7.47 -7.11
N SER A 27 -12.95 -7.74 -5.80
CA SER A 27 -12.85 -6.71 -4.76
C SER A 27 -11.37 -6.45 -4.49
N ALA A 28 -10.81 -5.47 -5.20
CA ALA A 28 -9.40 -5.13 -5.20
C ALA A 28 -9.16 -3.77 -4.52
N PHE A 29 -8.04 -3.58 -3.81
CA PHE A 29 -7.61 -2.29 -3.25
C PHE A 29 -6.25 -2.43 -2.55
N PRO A 30 -5.39 -1.40 -2.49
CA PRO A 30 -5.07 -0.46 -3.56
C PRO A 30 -4.44 -1.16 -4.77
N THR A 31 -4.14 -0.42 -5.84
CA THR A 31 -3.36 -0.92 -6.99
C THR A 31 -2.03 -0.18 -7.12
N VAL A 32 -0.95 -0.91 -7.42
CA VAL A 32 0.39 -0.36 -7.68
C VAL A 32 1.00 -1.03 -8.91
N TRP A 33 1.57 -0.25 -9.83
CA TRP A 33 2.22 -0.79 -11.03
C TRP A 33 3.64 -1.26 -10.74
N ASP A 34 4.06 -2.38 -11.35
CA ASP A 34 5.46 -2.80 -11.34
C ASP A 34 6.30 -1.83 -12.21
N PRO A 35 7.36 -1.20 -11.67
CA PRO A 35 8.18 -0.25 -12.41
C PRO A 35 9.14 -0.91 -13.40
N LYS A 36 9.29 -2.24 -13.38
CA LYS A 36 10.20 -3.01 -14.24
C LYS A 36 9.47 -3.98 -15.16
N ARG A 37 8.36 -4.57 -14.72
CA ARG A 37 7.59 -5.55 -15.50
C ARG A 37 6.37 -4.86 -16.11
N LYS A 38 6.40 -4.67 -17.43
CA LYS A 38 5.27 -4.11 -18.17
C LYS A 38 4.02 -4.97 -17.97
N GLY A 39 2.88 -4.32 -17.74
CA GLY A 39 1.59 -5.02 -17.66
C GLY A 39 1.34 -5.71 -16.33
N VAL A 40 2.17 -5.51 -15.30
CA VAL A 40 2.00 -6.12 -13.97
C VAL A 40 1.51 -5.08 -12.95
N ILE A 41 0.43 -5.41 -12.25
CA ILE A 41 -0.15 -4.63 -11.16
C ILE A 41 -0.12 -5.49 -9.89
N TYR A 42 0.25 -4.91 -8.74
CA TYR A 42 0.02 -5.52 -7.44
C TYR A 42 -1.23 -4.93 -6.80
N THR A 43 -2.06 -5.77 -6.20
CA THR A 43 -3.26 -5.34 -5.49
C THR A 43 -3.58 -6.28 -4.34
N SER A 44 -4.18 -5.77 -3.27
CA SER A 44 -4.85 -6.64 -2.31
C SER A 44 -6.21 -7.04 -2.88
N VAL A 45 -6.62 -8.28 -2.62
CA VAL A 45 -7.88 -8.89 -3.07
C VAL A 45 -8.56 -9.53 -1.87
N GLY A 46 -9.80 -9.15 -1.64
CA GLY A 46 -10.60 -9.60 -0.51
C GLY A 46 -11.77 -8.65 -0.27
N PRO A 47 -12.65 -8.95 0.69
CA PRO A 47 -13.77 -8.07 0.98
C PRO A 47 -13.29 -6.74 1.58
N THR A 48 -13.99 -5.67 1.23
CA THR A 48 -13.72 -4.31 1.71
C THR A 48 -14.56 -4.02 2.95
N PHE A 49 -14.03 -3.22 3.88
CA PHE A 49 -14.73 -2.77 5.10
C PHE A 49 -15.18 -3.86 6.09
N GLU A 50 -14.67 -5.08 5.94
CA GLU A 50 -14.91 -6.17 6.88
C GLU A 50 -13.96 -6.12 8.09
N SER A 51 -14.19 -7.00 9.07
CA SER A 51 -13.35 -7.11 10.27
C SER A 51 -11.89 -7.42 9.92
N GLU A 52 -10.99 -7.10 10.84
CA GLU A 52 -9.54 -7.28 10.64
C GLU A 52 -9.13 -8.75 10.56
N ASP A 53 -9.98 -9.66 11.03
CA ASP A 53 -9.84 -11.12 10.93
C ASP A 53 -10.17 -11.65 9.52
N THR A 54 -10.63 -10.78 8.62
CA THR A 54 -11.04 -11.19 7.29
C THR A 54 -9.84 -11.49 6.40
N SER A 55 -9.97 -12.56 5.60
CA SER A 55 -8.94 -12.98 4.67
C SER A 55 -8.84 -12.01 3.49
N VAL A 56 -7.77 -11.20 3.47
CA VAL A 56 -7.33 -10.36 2.36
C VAL A 56 -5.90 -10.74 2.01
N ASP A 57 -5.64 -10.95 0.74
CA ASP A 57 -4.32 -11.36 0.24
C ASP A 57 -3.85 -10.49 -0.90
N ILE A 58 -2.53 -10.41 -1.08
CA ILE A 58 -1.92 -9.64 -2.15
C ILE A 58 -1.70 -10.53 -3.36
N TYR A 59 -2.06 -10.00 -4.53
CA TYR A 59 -1.91 -10.63 -5.82
C TYR A 59 -1.09 -9.75 -6.75
N SER A 60 -0.32 -10.37 -7.65
CA SER A 60 0.08 -9.74 -8.90
C SER A 60 -0.93 -10.08 -9.99
N VAL A 61 -1.24 -9.12 -10.84
CA VAL A 61 -2.18 -9.23 -11.95
C VAL A 61 -1.47 -8.82 -13.23
N GLU A 62 -1.35 -9.75 -14.17
CA GLU A 62 -0.91 -9.46 -15.53
C GLU A 62 -2.10 -9.05 -16.38
N VAL A 63 -2.06 -7.85 -16.97
CA VAL A 63 -3.21 -7.24 -17.64
C VAL A 63 -3.02 -7.01 -19.14
N ASP A 64 -1.80 -7.15 -19.66
CA ASP A 64 -1.47 -7.02 -21.08
C ASP A 64 -1.36 -8.41 -21.76
N VAL A 65 -2.32 -9.28 -21.45
CA VAL A 65 -2.46 -10.66 -21.93
C VAL A 65 -3.92 -10.93 -22.31
N ASP A 66 -4.18 -11.95 -23.13
CA ASP A 66 -5.54 -12.26 -23.62
C ASP A 66 -6.53 -12.50 -22.47
N GLU A 67 -6.09 -13.20 -21.44
CA GLU A 67 -6.84 -13.43 -20.19
C GLU A 67 -6.00 -12.97 -19.00
N PRO A 68 -6.50 -12.03 -18.16
CA PRO A 68 -5.75 -11.54 -17.01
C PRO A 68 -5.32 -12.66 -16.07
N ARG A 69 -4.04 -12.66 -15.66
CA ARG A 69 -3.49 -13.70 -14.79
C ARG A 69 -3.28 -13.17 -13.38
N PHE A 70 -4.02 -13.72 -12.42
CA PHE A 70 -3.89 -13.44 -11.00
C PHE A 70 -2.95 -14.47 -10.33
N THR A 71 -1.88 -13.99 -9.70
CA THR A 71 -0.96 -14.83 -8.92
C THR A 71 -0.95 -14.36 -7.47
N LYS A 72 -1.34 -15.25 -6.55
CA LYS A 72 -1.34 -14.98 -5.11
C LYS A 72 0.09 -14.92 -4.57
N LEU A 73 0.44 -13.84 -3.89
CA LEU A 73 1.79 -13.59 -3.36
C LEU A 73 1.90 -13.78 -1.85
N THR A 74 0.78 -13.68 -1.13
CA THR A 74 0.74 -13.87 0.32
C THR A 74 -0.05 -15.12 0.72
N ILE A 75 0.23 -15.66 1.90
CA ILE A 75 -0.48 -16.83 2.46
C ILE A 75 -1.32 -16.42 3.69
N ASP A 76 -2.17 -17.29 4.21
CA ASP A 76 -2.89 -17.09 5.49
C ASP A 76 -3.40 -15.64 5.72
N GLY A 77 -4.35 -15.20 4.87
CA GLY A 77 -4.76 -13.83 4.55
C GLY A 77 -5.20 -12.87 5.66
N LEU A 78 -4.74 -12.98 6.90
CA LEU A 78 -5.10 -12.08 7.99
C LEU A 78 -4.51 -10.67 7.76
N ASN A 79 -5.27 -9.82 7.05
CA ASN A 79 -4.95 -8.42 6.74
C ASN A 79 -3.65 -8.21 5.91
N ASN A 80 -3.45 -8.99 4.84
CA ASN A 80 -2.33 -8.78 3.93
C ASN A 80 -2.72 -7.73 2.88
N VAL A 81 -2.35 -6.47 3.12
CA VAL A 81 -2.85 -5.33 2.35
C VAL A 81 -1.79 -4.25 2.11
N PHE A 82 -2.15 -3.29 1.24
CA PHE A 82 -1.34 -2.11 0.91
C PHE A 82 0.05 -2.46 0.36
N PRO A 83 0.13 -3.21 -0.76
CA PRO A 83 1.40 -3.51 -1.42
C PRO A 83 2.11 -2.24 -1.89
N ALA A 84 3.43 -2.22 -1.75
CA ALA A 84 4.32 -1.22 -2.32
C ALA A 84 5.57 -1.90 -2.88
N VAL A 85 5.76 -1.79 -4.20
CA VAL A 85 6.87 -2.44 -4.91
C VAL A 85 8.13 -1.58 -4.89
N SER A 86 9.30 -2.22 -4.77
CA SER A 86 10.59 -1.53 -4.82
C SER A 86 10.86 -0.96 -6.22
N PRO A 87 11.65 0.14 -6.34
CA PRO A 87 11.98 0.73 -7.63
C PRO A 87 12.72 -0.21 -8.58
N ASP A 88 13.41 -1.22 -8.05
CA ASP A 88 14.08 -2.26 -8.83
C ASP A 88 13.18 -3.48 -9.13
N GLY A 89 11.92 -3.46 -8.70
CA GLY A 89 10.91 -4.49 -8.95
C GLY A 89 11.20 -5.83 -8.27
N LYS A 90 12.09 -5.89 -7.28
CA LYS A 90 12.46 -7.17 -6.63
C LYS A 90 11.68 -7.45 -5.36
N TRP A 91 11.22 -6.41 -4.68
CA TRP A 91 10.68 -6.50 -3.34
C TRP A 91 9.30 -5.87 -3.26
N LEU A 92 8.48 -6.41 -2.36
CA LEU A 92 7.14 -5.92 -2.08
C LEU A 92 7.01 -5.71 -0.57
N ALA A 93 6.94 -4.44 -0.17
CA ALA A 93 6.62 -4.04 1.19
C ALA A 93 5.09 -4.02 1.37
N PHE A 94 4.59 -4.50 2.49
CA PHE A 94 3.16 -4.59 2.75
C PHE A 94 2.84 -4.73 4.23
N ARG A 95 1.58 -4.48 4.59
CA ARG A 95 1.07 -4.72 5.94
C ARG A 95 0.67 -6.20 6.08
N LEU A 96 1.01 -6.80 7.22
CA LEU A 96 0.59 -8.13 7.63
C LEU A 96 -0.05 -8.09 9.03
N GLY A 97 -1.20 -8.75 9.22
CA GLY A 97 -1.95 -8.79 10.48
C GLY A 97 -1.92 -10.12 11.25
N ARG A 98 -1.21 -11.16 10.76
CA ARG A 98 -1.26 -12.54 11.30
C ARG A 98 -0.94 -12.67 12.79
N THR A 99 -0.22 -11.72 13.38
CA THR A 99 0.22 -11.76 14.79
C THR A 99 -0.69 -10.95 15.71
N GLY A 100 -1.88 -10.55 15.26
CA GLY A 100 -2.80 -9.68 16.02
C GLY A 100 -2.40 -8.20 16.04
N HIS A 101 -1.29 -7.87 15.38
CA HIS A 101 -0.81 -6.52 15.16
C HIS A 101 -0.51 -6.34 13.68
N LYS A 102 -0.65 -5.12 13.18
CA LYS A 102 -0.46 -4.81 11.76
C LYS A 102 0.93 -4.23 11.60
N ASN A 103 1.90 -5.08 11.31
CA ASN A 103 3.28 -4.65 11.11
C ASN A 103 3.65 -4.67 9.63
N LEU A 104 4.76 -4.02 9.31
CA LEU A 104 5.29 -3.94 7.96
C LEU A 104 6.22 -5.12 7.69
N TYR A 105 6.02 -5.76 6.55
CA TYR A 105 6.81 -6.88 6.06
C TYR A 105 7.30 -6.60 4.66
N ASN A 106 8.33 -7.34 4.24
CA ASN A 106 8.88 -7.31 2.91
C ASN A 106 9.00 -8.73 2.35
N THR A 107 8.64 -8.92 1.08
CA THR A 107 8.66 -10.22 0.41
C THR A 107 9.16 -10.10 -1.04
N ASN A 108 9.44 -11.23 -1.68
CA ASN A 108 9.83 -11.24 -3.09
C ASN A 108 8.65 -10.80 -3.98
N ALA A 109 8.88 -9.84 -4.88
CA ALA A 109 7.82 -9.27 -5.72
C ALA A 109 7.29 -10.22 -6.82
N VAL A 110 7.91 -11.39 -7.03
CA VAL A 110 7.47 -12.39 -8.01
C VAL A 110 7.05 -13.69 -7.33
N ALA A 111 7.92 -14.22 -6.47
CA ALA A 111 7.66 -15.48 -5.77
C ALA A 111 6.76 -15.30 -4.54
N GLY A 112 6.47 -14.06 -4.15
CA GLY A 112 5.76 -13.76 -2.92
C GLY A 112 6.51 -14.35 -1.72
N GLU A 113 5.75 -14.76 -0.69
CA GLU A 113 6.30 -15.34 0.53
C GLU A 113 7.10 -16.63 0.32
N LYS A 114 6.86 -17.35 -0.78
CA LYS A 114 7.68 -18.52 -1.15
C LYS A 114 9.13 -18.13 -1.47
N GLY A 115 9.36 -16.88 -1.86
CA GLY A 115 10.69 -16.31 -2.08
C GLY A 115 11.33 -15.72 -0.81
N GLY A 116 10.67 -15.83 0.34
CA GLY A 116 11.13 -15.31 1.63
C GLY A 116 10.28 -14.15 2.14
N LEU A 117 10.13 -14.07 3.47
CA LEU A 117 9.38 -13.05 4.18
C LEU A 117 10.25 -12.44 5.29
N THR A 118 10.38 -11.12 5.29
CA THR A 118 11.14 -10.37 6.29
C THR A 118 10.21 -9.44 7.06
N GLN A 119 10.19 -9.53 8.38
CA GLN A 119 9.49 -8.58 9.23
C GLN A 119 10.35 -7.31 9.36
N LEU A 120 9.81 -6.15 8.95
CA LEU A 120 10.51 -4.87 9.03
C LEU A 120 10.25 -4.17 10.35
N THR A 121 9.03 -4.27 10.87
CA THR A 121 8.64 -3.63 12.12
C THR A 121 7.97 -4.63 13.06
N ASN A 122 8.00 -4.33 14.35
CA ASN A 122 7.31 -5.09 15.37
C ASN A 122 6.72 -4.16 16.43
N GLY A 123 5.83 -4.72 17.23
CA GLY A 123 5.19 -4.04 18.36
C GLY A 123 3.68 -3.95 18.22
N PRO A 124 2.99 -3.56 19.30
CA PRO A 124 1.54 -3.47 19.35
C PRO A 124 1.06 -2.20 18.65
N CYS A 125 1.35 -2.05 17.36
CA CYS A 125 1.00 -0.89 16.57
C CYS A 125 0.38 -1.30 15.23
N SER A 126 -0.11 -0.30 14.51
CA SER A 126 -0.63 -0.39 13.16
C SER A 126 0.27 0.40 12.22
N ASP A 127 1.05 -0.30 11.42
CA ASP A 127 1.87 0.23 10.34
C ASP A 127 1.11 0.07 9.02
N THR A 128 1.18 1.08 8.15
CA THR A 128 0.35 1.10 6.93
C THR A 128 0.86 2.03 5.85
N LEU A 129 0.29 1.85 4.65
CA LEU A 129 0.44 2.78 3.52
C LEU A 129 1.92 3.07 3.25
N SER A 130 2.72 2.01 3.14
CA SER A 130 4.15 2.13 2.91
C SER A 130 4.46 2.58 1.48
N ASN A 131 5.60 3.24 1.28
CA ASN A 131 6.10 3.57 -0.03
C ASN A 131 7.64 3.54 -0.06
N TRP A 132 8.22 3.19 -1.21
CA TRP A 132 9.67 3.11 -1.37
C TRP A 132 10.27 4.44 -1.84
N SER A 133 11.45 4.78 -1.32
CA SER A 133 12.25 5.86 -1.90
C SER A 133 12.69 5.47 -3.32
N PRO A 134 12.87 6.42 -4.26
CA PRO A 134 13.26 6.12 -5.64
C PRO A 134 14.61 5.41 -5.77
N ASP A 135 15.52 5.63 -4.82
CA ASP A 135 16.81 4.95 -4.75
C ASP A 135 16.73 3.53 -4.13
N GLY A 136 15.55 3.15 -3.61
CA GLY A 136 15.31 1.87 -2.95
C GLY A 136 15.95 1.75 -1.56
N GLY A 137 16.57 2.80 -1.03
CA GLY A 137 17.29 2.76 0.25
C GLY A 137 16.38 2.86 1.48
N TRP A 138 15.16 3.35 1.32
CA TRP A 138 14.23 3.63 2.40
C TRP A 138 12.80 3.23 2.05
N ILE A 139 12.03 2.93 3.09
CA ILE A 139 10.58 2.74 3.02
C ILE A 139 9.98 3.73 4.01
N VAL A 140 9.08 4.60 3.55
CA VAL A 140 8.26 5.48 4.39
C VAL A 140 6.93 4.81 4.66
N PHE A 141 6.35 5.02 5.84
CA PHE A 141 5.04 4.45 6.21
C PHE A 141 4.39 5.26 7.34
N ALA A 142 3.08 5.11 7.49
CA ALA A 142 2.32 5.69 8.59
C ALA A 142 2.22 4.69 9.75
N SER A 143 2.38 5.16 10.99
CA SER A 143 2.30 4.32 12.19
C SER A 143 1.68 5.04 13.38
N ASP A 144 0.83 4.35 14.14
CA ASP A 144 0.27 4.83 15.42
C ASP A 144 1.14 4.46 16.64
N ARG A 145 2.37 3.99 16.41
CA ARG A 145 3.26 3.40 17.44
C ARG A 145 3.54 4.23 18.70
N HIS A 146 3.32 5.54 18.68
CA HIS A 146 3.47 6.40 19.87
C HIS A 146 2.20 6.47 20.72
N ASN A 147 1.05 6.11 20.16
CA ASN A 147 -0.22 5.98 20.87
C ASN A 147 -1.08 4.88 20.22
N PRO A 148 -0.72 3.60 20.39
CA PRO A 148 -1.39 2.51 19.69
C PRO A 148 -2.90 2.45 19.88
N GLY A 149 -3.63 2.16 18.79
CA GLY A 149 -5.09 2.05 18.81
C GLY A 149 -5.82 3.39 18.85
N SER A 150 -5.12 4.51 19.03
CA SER A 150 -5.74 5.84 19.01
C SER A 150 -6.16 6.30 17.61
N GLY A 151 -5.59 5.67 16.57
CA GLY A 151 -5.72 6.14 15.19
C GLY A 151 -4.95 7.44 14.91
N SER A 152 -4.07 7.89 15.82
CA SER A 152 -3.15 9.01 15.62
C SER A 152 -1.87 8.50 14.95
N PHE A 153 -1.77 8.68 13.63
CA PHE A 153 -0.64 8.22 12.83
C PHE A 153 0.40 9.33 12.64
N GLY A 154 1.68 9.00 12.89
CA GLY A 154 2.85 9.75 12.44
C GLY A 154 3.56 9.04 11.28
N LEU A 155 4.51 9.72 10.62
CA LEU A 155 5.27 9.13 9.51
C LEU A 155 6.65 8.68 9.96
N TYR A 156 7.01 7.48 9.55
CA TYR A 156 8.27 6.83 9.89
C TYR A 156 8.96 6.39 8.62
N ILE A 157 10.28 6.21 8.70
CA ILE A 157 11.01 5.50 7.66
C ILE A 157 11.90 4.41 8.24
N ILE A 158 12.18 3.41 7.42
CA ILE A 158 13.01 2.26 7.76
C ILE A 158 13.77 1.78 6.52
N HIS A 159 14.93 1.15 6.70
CA HIS A 159 15.60 0.47 5.61
C HIS A 159 14.87 -0.83 5.22
N PRO A 160 14.96 -1.28 3.96
CA PRO A 160 14.35 -2.53 3.50
C PRO A 160 14.82 -3.81 4.20
N ASN A 161 15.91 -3.72 4.95
CA ASN A 161 16.45 -4.81 5.78
C ASN A 161 15.95 -4.74 7.24
N GLY A 162 15.03 -3.83 7.57
CA GLY A 162 14.47 -3.64 8.91
C GLY A 162 15.30 -2.77 9.86
N THR A 163 16.42 -2.20 9.40
CA THR A 163 17.27 -1.33 10.25
C THR A 163 16.95 0.15 10.08
N GLY A 164 17.47 0.99 10.98
CA GLY A 164 17.42 2.45 10.81
C GLY A 164 16.03 3.08 10.95
N LEU A 165 15.11 2.39 11.65
CA LEU A 165 13.78 2.93 11.95
C LEU A 165 13.89 4.31 12.61
N ARG A 166 13.27 5.32 12.00
CA ARG A 166 13.25 6.69 12.52
C ARG A 166 11.90 7.37 12.31
N HIS A 167 11.56 8.25 13.24
CA HIS A 167 10.39 9.12 13.14
C HIS A 167 10.72 10.28 12.18
N LEU A 168 9.96 10.44 11.10
CA LEU A 168 10.18 11.46 10.07
C LEU A 168 9.35 12.71 10.34
N ILE A 169 8.03 12.56 10.51
CA ILE A 169 7.10 13.66 10.76
C ILE A 169 6.20 13.28 11.94
N HIS A 170 6.17 14.16 12.94
CA HIS A 170 5.34 14.01 14.12
C HIS A 170 3.88 14.31 13.79
N SER A 171 2.96 13.41 14.17
CA SER A 171 1.58 13.78 14.46
C SER A 171 1.58 14.92 15.49
N GLY A 172 1.19 16.15 15.13
CA GLY A 172 0.83 17.20 16.08
C GLY A 172 -0.24 16.73 17.09
N SER A 173 -0.63 17.59 18.03
CA SER A 173 -1.52 17.24 19.16
C SER A 173 -2.94 16.79 18.77
N ALA A 174 -3.33 16.95 17.50
CA ALA A 174 -4.55 16.42 16.92
C ALA A 174 -4.31 16.12 15.43
N GLY A 175 -4.81 14.98 14.95
CA GLY A 175 -4.83 14.63 13.53
C GLY A 175 -4.05 13.37 13.12
N ARG A 176 -4.42 12.80 11.97
CA ARG A 176 -3.77 11.70 11.25
C ARG A 176 -2.79 12.26 10.22
N THR A 177 -1.61 11.63 10.12
CA THR A 177 -0.69 11.83 8.99
C THR A 177 -0.56 10.50 8.24
N ASN A 178 -0.94 10.49 6.97
CA ASN A 178 -1.04 9.27 6.16
C ASN A 178 -0.66 9.52 4.69
N HIS A 179 -0.73 8.46 3.88
CA HIS A 179 -0.40 8.44 2.44
C HIS A 179 0.94 9.10 2.09
N PRO A 180 2.05 8.71 2.74
CA PRO A 180 3.34 9.27 2.40
C PRO A 180 3.79 8.80 1.01
N TRP A 181 4.34 9.72 0.21
CA TRP A 181 4.93 9.39 -1.09
C TRP A 181 6.21 10.20 -1.31
N PHE A 182 7.27 9.56 -1.81
CA PHE A 182 8.51 10.25 -2.14
C PHE A 182 8.40 11.00 -3.46
N SER A 183 8.99 12.19 -3.55
CA SER A 183 9.19 12.84 -4.85
C SER A 183 10.09 11.96 -5.74
N PRO A 184 9.95 12.01 -7.08
CA PRO A 184 10.75 11.18 -7.98
C PRO A 184 12.28 11.36 -7.83
N ASP A 185 12.72 12.53 -7.36
CA ASP A 185 14.12 12.83 -7.07
C ASP A 185 14.57 12.42 -5.65
N GLY A 186 13.67 11.88 -4.83
CA GLY A 186 13.92 11.42 -3.47
C GLY A 186 14.13 12.51 -2.42
N LYS A 187 14.05 13.80 -2.80
CA LYS A 187 14.39 14.92 -1.89
C LYS A 187 13.27 15.33 -0.96
N HIS A 188 12.02 15.01 -1.30
CA HIS A 188 10.84 15.44 -0.57
C HIS A 188 9.89 14.27 -0.34
N THR A 189 9.00 14.43 0.62
CA THR A 189 7.87 13.54 0.87
C THR A 189 6.60 14.37 0.90
N VAL A 190 5.60 13.95 0.13
CA VAL A 190 4.23 14.47 0.26
C VAL A 190 3.42 13.53 1.14
N PHE A 191 2.46 14.08 1.87
CA PHE A 191 1.59 13.32 2.76
C PHE A 191 0.27 14.06 2.94
N THR A 192 -0.76 13.34 3.35
CA THR A 192 -2.05 13.92 3.74
C THR A 192 -2.11 14.05 5.25
N SER A 193 -2.67 15.16 5.73
CA SER A 193 -2.98 15.34 7.13
C SER A 193 -4.23 16.18 7.32
N ASP A 194 -4.94 15.94 8.41
CA ASP A 194 -6.12 16.69 8.90
C ASP A 194 -5.74 17.70 10.01
N TYR A 195 -4.47 18.13 10.09
CA TYR A 195 -4.06 19.18 11.02
C TYR A 195 -4.95 20.43 10.91
N ALA A 196 -5.35 20.94 12.08
CA ALA A 196 -6.11 22.19 12.22
C ALA A 196 -7.50 22.20 11.54
N ALA A 197 -8.15 21.04 11.39
CA ALA A 197 -9.49 20.92 10.80
C ALA A 197 -9.60 21.38 9.33
N VAL A 198 -8.47 21.65 8.67
CA VAL A 198 -8.39 21.71 7.21
C VAL A 198 -8.10 20.30 6.74
N SER A 199 -9.17 19.52 6.69
CA SER A 199 -9.11 18.20 6.09
C SER A 199 -9.17 18.38 4.57
N ALA A 200 -8.22 17.79 3.85
CA ALA A 200 -8.38 17.53 2.42
C ALA A 200 -9.46 16.45 2.17
N GLU A 201 -9.98 15.84 3.24
CA GLU A 201 -11.03 14.82 3.28
C GLU A 201 -12.34 15.43 3.82
N PRO A 202 -13.53 14.99 3.42
CA PRO A 202 -14.77 15.47 4.03
C PRO A 202 -14.87 15.05 5.51
N MET A 203 -15.05 16.03 6.39
CA MET A 203 -15.21 15.91 7.86
C MET A 203 -16.43 15.06 8.31
N SER A 204 -17.24 14.52 7.41
CA SER A 204 -18.55 13.96 7.75
C SER A 204 -18.59 12.44 7.93
N ASN A 205 -17.50 11.69 7.74
CA ASN A 205 -17.52 10.24 7.99
C ASN A 205 -16.11 9.65 8.21
N PRO A 206 -15.71 9.22 9.43
CA PRO A 206 -14.35 8.74 9.71
C PRO A 206 -14.00 7.38 9.06
N HIS A 207 -14.93 6.78 8.31
CA HIS A 207 -14.84 5.47 7.66
C HIS A 207 -15.14 5.49 6.15
N HIS A 208 -14.91 6.61 5.45
CA HIS A 208 -15.17 6.68 4.00
C HIS A 208 -13.95 6.32 3.12
N TYR A 209 -14.29 5.84 1.93
CA TYR A 209 -13.44 5.45 0.80
C TYR A 209 -12.30 6.44 0.49
N GLN A 210 -11.10 5.92 0.25
CA GLN A 210 -9.97 6.66 -0.29
C GLN A 210 -9.73 6.15 -1.71
N PRO A 211 -9.83 6.98 -2.76
CA PRO A 211 -9.60 6.52 -4.11
C PRO A 211 -8.12 6.16 -4.28
N TYR A 212 -7.81 4.86 -4.23
CA TYR A 212 -6.50 4.33 -4.57
C TYR A 212 -6.34 4.36 -6.08
N GLY A 213 -5.70 5.41 -6.60
CA GLY A 213 -5.35 5.53 -8.01
C GLY A 213 -3.91 5.96 -8.17
N GLU A 214 -3.11 5.16 -8.88
CA GLU A 214 -1.73 5.51 -9.20
C GLU A 214 -1.57 5.98 -10.65
N ARG A 215 -0.79 7.05 -10.82
CA ARG A 215 -0.34 7.54 -12.13
C ARG A 215 1.04 6.95 -12.44
N TYR A 216 1.12 6.14 -13.49
CA TYR A 216 2.40 5.76 -14.11
C TYR A 216 2.68 6.70 -15.29
N LEU A 217 3.87 7.30 -15.32
CA LEU A 217 4.42 7.97 -16.49
C LEU A 217 5.67 7.19 -16.91
N PRO A 218 5.75 6.70 -18.17
CA PRO A 218 6.92 5.99 -18.69
C PRO A 218 8.16 6.90 -18.82
#